data_AF-A0A257JU86-F1
#
_entry.id   AF-A0A257JU86-F1
#
_cell.length_a   1.000
_cell.length_b   1.000
_cell.length_c   1.000
_cell.angle_alpha   90.00
_cell.angle_beta   90.00
_cell.angle_gamma   90.00
#
_symmetry.space_group_name_H-M   'P 1'
#
loop_
_entity.id
_entity.type
_entity.pdbx_description
1 polymer ?
#
loop_
_entity_poly.entity_id
_entity_poly.type
_entity_poly.pdbx_seq_one_letter_code
_entity_poly.pdbx_strand_id
1 'polypeptide(L)'
;MLSMKNWMITGLACVLLMSGPAAHAQEKVYPFWNSNQILPLRASGEQSALSFSYSLTQQKEKANESRTDRVVSLSEDYDLVTTDETQMLTDYRVCRVFVWKTTETDFANQSCYADPAFRPLELQNRLLLAEIMAGAMGKKKQSSKLEAQFWQEQELSVQVEPSNPLTRKTTPDGTEWLLGKQSVAKISRTGTALAPNERQPLTRFLARNLTLHPQIRRDISDSGFLPARIEITRQALAEEPSTDIHVFTNVARGKSSYPLPANLKSDLYKKAEEESPSGRMWRSSLRAATGADNQSRPTLDTLIAEMKSASARKNSLETTLLFLKITQIYQGAIGANPETLKKIRAAYLDIQAELGTGDAEALWVANKLAGDRGEGKEREDAARYLVTASDLDKLDFGTFRYLTFNNLETMTKDSEKWDPNIRKAMPEPSDRFRIHIAAQPWGSNAYFDFGNRIFGGYDAWEAWQIWDMGRAIDPDAADALMGRITAFEANLRKQQPDSF
;
A
#
# COMPACT_ATOMS: atom_id res chain seq x y z
N MET A 1 -33.10 -23.93 -8.17
CA MET A 1 -33.54 -22.97 -7.13
C MET A 1 -32.70 -23.01 -5.84
N LEU A 2 -31.53 -23.66 -5.84
CA LEU A 2 -30.50 -23.51 -4.80
C LEU A 2 -29.47 -22.43 -5.20
N SER A 3 -29.02 -21.67 -4.20
CA SER A 3 -27.80 -20.86 -4.15
C SER A 3 -27.72 -19.54 -4.95
N MET A 4 -28.31 -18.49 -4.39
CA MET A 4 -27.78 -17.12 -4.50
C MET A 4 -27.22 -16.61 -3.14
N LYS A 5 -27.43 -17.37 -2.06
CA LYS A 5 -26.96 -17.03 -0.69
C LYS A 5 -25.49 -17.36 -0.41
N ASN A 6 -24.85 -18.27 -1.16
CA ASN A 6 -23.46 -18.67 -0.89
C ASN A 6 -22.40 -17.81 -1.60
N TRP A 7 -22.79 -16.96 -2.55
CA TRP A 7 -21.84 -16.12 -3.30
C TRP A 7 -21.29 -14.91 -2.51
N MET A 8 -21.79 -14.65 -1.30
CA MET A 8 -21.29 -13.55 -0.45
C MET A 8 -20.45 -13.99 0.76
N ILE A 9 -20.26 -15.29 1.02
CA ILE A 9 -19.74 -15.75 2.33
C ILE A 9 -18.38 -16.47 2.27
N THR A 10 -17.90 -16.93 1.12
CA THR A 10 -16.68 -17.77 1.07
C THR A 10 -15.41 -16.95 0.83
N GLY A 11 -15.08 -16.09 1.78
CA GLY A 11 -13.82 -15.35 1.88
C GLY A 11 -13.56 -14.96 3.33
N LEU A 12 -13.81 -15.89 4.25
CA LEU A 12 -13.81 -15.67 5.69
C LEU A 12 -12.66 -16.44 6.34
N ALA A 13 -11.55 -15.76 6.61
CA ALA A 13 -10.60 -16.16 7.63
C ALA A 13 -10.01 -14.89 8.28
N CYS A 14 -10.46 -14.64 9.52
CA CYS A 14 -10.00 -13.63 10.49
C CYS A 14 -10.15 -12.14 10.12
N VAL A 15 -11.39 -11.64 10.19
CA VAL A 15 -11.66 -10.22 10.51
C VAL A 15 -12.52 -10.18 11.77
N LEU A 16 -11.88 -9.90 12.91
CA LEU A 16 -12.54 -9.62 14.17
C LEU A 16 -13.22 -8.24 14.07
N LEU A 17 -14.55 -8.23 14.12
CA LEU A 17 -15.36 -7.01 14.23
C LEU A 17 -15.15 -6.39 15.62
N MET A 18 -14.37 -5.32 15.69
CA MET A 18 -14.37 -4.42 16.85
C MET A 18 -14.94 -3.07 16.43
N SER A 19 -16.12 -2.74 16.96
CA SER A 19 -16.69 -1.38 16.91
C SER A 19 -15.89 -0.47 17.85
N GLY A 20 -14.90 0.23 17.29
CA GLY A 20 -14.17 1.30 17.97
C GLY A 20 -14.93 2.63 17.99
N PRO A 21 -14.49 3.61 18.80
CA PRO A 21 -15.07 4.95 18.83
C PRO A 21 -15.04 5.59 17.44
N ALA A 22 -16.04 6.44 17.15
CA ALA A 22 -16.17 7.15 15.88
C ALA A 22 -14.87 7.88 15.55
N ALA A 23 -14.09 7.32 14.61
CA ALA A 23 -12.90 7.96 14.10
C ALA A 23 -13.33 9.29 13.47
N HIS A 24 -12.73 10.40 13.90
CA HIS A 24 -12.84 11.65 13.16
C HIS A 24 -12.52 11.34 11.70
N ALA A 25 -13.45 11.66 10.79
CA ALA A 25 -13.24 11.43 9.37
C ALA A 25 -11.98 12.19 8.96
N GLN A 26 -10.89 11.44 8.75
CA GLN A 26 -9.61 12.02 8.35
C GLN A 26 -9.84 12.71 7.01
N GLU A 27 -9.50 14.01 6.92
CA GLU A 27 -9.59 14.74 5.66
C GLU A 27 -8.75 14.00 4.61
N LYS A 28 -9.40 13.60 3.51
CA LYS A 28 -8.77 12.77 2.48
C LYS A 28 -7.92 13.65 1.58
N VAL A 29 -6.61 13.40 1.55
CA VAL A 29 -5.69 13.94 0.54
C VAL A 29 -5.41 12.84 -0.47
N TYR A 30 -5.79 13.07 -1.72
CA TYR A 30 -5.57 12.11 -2.80
C TYR A 30 -4.20 12.30 -3.47
N PRO A 31 -3.61 11.25 -4.08
CA PRO A 31 -2.24 11.30 -4.59
C PRO A 31 -2.05 12.25 -5.78
N PHE A 32 -3.12 12.61 -6.49
CA PHE A 32 -3.08 13.55 -7.60
C PHE A 32 -3.27 15.01 -7.18
N TRP A 33 -3.56 15.28 -5.91
CA TRP A 33 -3.73 16.65 -5.44
C TRP A 33 -2.42 17.42 -5.51
N ASN A 34 -2.51 18.68 -5.94
CA ASN A 34 -1.40 19.62 -5.91
C ASN A 34 -1.28 20.28 -4.52
N SER A 35 -0.15 20.93 -4.28
CA SER A 35 0.11 21.61 -2.99
C SER A 35 -0.95 22.68 -2.65
N ASN A 36 -1.48 23.43 -3.63
CA ASN A 36 -2.50 24.45 -3.39
C ASN A 36 -3.84 23.86 -2.93
N GLN A 37 -4.14 22.60 -3.27
CA GLN A 37 -5.30 21.89 -2.75
C GLN A 37 -5.07 21.34 -1.33
N ILE A 38 -3.82 21.03 -0.98
CA ILE A 38 -3.43 20.46 0.31
C ILE A 38 -3.31 21.54 1.38
N LEU A 39 -2.69 22.67 1.05
CA LEU A 39 -2.39 23.76 1.98
C LEU A 39 -3.59 24.27 2.79
N PRO A 40 -4.80 24.46 2.20
CA PRO A 40 -5.98 24.88 2.96
C PRO A 40 -6.41 23.90 4.05
N LEU A 41 -6.19 22.59 3.86
CA LEU A 41 -6.48 21.57 4.89
C LEU A 41 -5.47 21.62 6.06
N ARG A 42 -4.32 22.22 5.81
CA ARG A 42 -3.18 22.24 6.73
C ARG A 42 -2.92 23.58 7.37
N ALA A 43 -3.60 24.65 6.98
CA ALA A 43 -3.44 26.00 7.51
C ALA A 43 -3.74 26.09 9.02
N SER A 44 -2.86 25.54 9.83
CA SER A 44 -2.63 25.85 11.23
C SER A 44 -1.60 26.97 11.26
N GLY A 45 -1.73 27.89 12.22
CA GLY A 45 -0.66 28.84 12.51
C GLY A 45 0.67 28.15 12.86
N GLU A 46 1.67 28.93 13.23
CA GLU A 46 2.98 28.37 13.58
C GLU A 46 2.89 27.35 14.73
N GLN A 47 3.53 26.21 14.54
CA GLN A 47 3.62 25.16 15.56
C GLN A 47 4.98 25.20 16.26
N SER A 48 5.04 24.71 17.50
CA SER A 48 6.34 24.50 18.15
C SER A 48 7.11 23.42 17.41
N ALA A 49 8.39 23.69 17.12
CA ALA A 49 9.26 22.79 16.39
C ALA A 49 10.60 22.60 17.10
N LEU A 50 11.11 21.36 17.08
CA LEU A 50 12.47 21.01 17.46
C LEU A 50 13.28 20.76 16.18
N SER A 51 14.31 21.56 15.93
CA SER A 51 15.16 21.43 14.77
C SER A 51 16.59 21.05 15.14
N PHE A 52 17.26 20.26 14.30
CA PHE A 52 18.64 19.84 14.52
C PHE A 52 19.33 19.44 13.20
N SER A 53 20.66 19.51 13.21
CA SER A 53 21.49 18.87 12.18
C SER A 53 21.69 17.39 12.53
N TYR A 54 21.55 16.53 11.54
CA TYR A 54 21.66 15.09 11.65
C TYR A 54 22.68 14.57 10.64
N SER A 55 23.68 13.82 11.09
CA SER A 55 24.64 13.15 10.21
C SER A 55 24.63 11.65 10.43
N LEU A 56 24.62 10.88 9.35
CA LEU A 56 24.82 9.44 9.35
C LEU A 56 26.18 9.13 8.71
N THR A 57 27.05 8.51 9.49
CA THR A 57 28.31 7.90 9.05
C THR A 57 28.14 6.38 9.03
N GLN A 58 28.45 5.72 7.92
CA GLN A 58 28.49 4.26 7.87
C GLN A 58 29.93 3.76 7.84
N GLN A 59 30.31 3.00 8.87
CA GLN A 59 31.64 2.40 8.98
C GLN A 59 31.58 0.92 8.63
N LYS A 60 32.36 0.51 7.63
CA LYS A 60 32.62 -0.89 7.28
C LYS A 60 34.11 -1.16 7.45
N GLU A 61 34.48 -2.35 7.92
CA GLU A 61 35.88 -2.69 8.24
C GLU A 61 36.83 -2.52 7.04
N LYS A 62 36.33 -2.74 5.81
CA LYS A 62 37.12 -2.76 4.57
C LYS A 62 36.67 -1.77 3.49
N ALA A 63 35.71 -0.89 3.78
CA ALA A 63 35.22 0.08 2.80
C ALA A 63 35.41 1.53 3.28
N ASN A 64 35.43 2.46 2.33
CA ASN A 64 35.47 3.89 2.64
C ASN A 64 34.22 4.29 3.44
N GLU A 65 34.43 5.15 4.43
CA GLU A 65 33.34 5.76 5.19
C GLU A 65 32.45 6.58 4.25
N SER A 66 31.13 6.37 4.33
CA SER A 66 30.14 7.25 3.71
C SER A 66 29.51 8.13 4.78
N ARG A 67 29.33 9.41 4.46
CA ARG A 67 28.66 10.38 5.33
C ARG A 67 27.51 11.05 4.58
N THR A 68 26.36 11.16 5.23
CA THR A 68 25.22 11.94 4.76
C THR A 68 24.78 12.91 5.84
N ASP A 69 24.63 14.18 5.47
CA ASP A 69 24.18 15.25 6.37
C ASP A 69 22.76 15.69 5.99
N ARG A 70 21.95 16.01 7.00
CA ARG A 70 20.56 16.44 6.84
C ARG A 70 20.21 17.48 7.90
N VAL A 71 19.19 18.28 7.61
CA VAL A 71 18.52 19.13 8.60
C VAL A 71 17.14 18.55 8.87
N VAL A 72 16.79 18.40 10.14
CA VAL A 72 15.53 17.83 10.58
C VAL A 72 14.76 18.88 11.37
N SER A 73 13.45 18.97 11.13
CA SER A 73 12.51 19.75 11.94
C SER A 73 11.33 18.87 12.34
N LEU A 74 11.09 18.75 13.65
CA LEU A 74 10.05 17.93 14.23
C LEU A 74 8.98 18.82 14.86
N SER A 75 7.76 18.71 14.35
CA SER A 75 6.57 19.39 14.85
C SER A 75 5.55 18.38 15.40
N GLU A 76 4.46 18.87 15.97
CA GLU A 76 3.43 18.01 16.59
C GLU A 76 2.75 17.09 15.57
N ASP A 77 2.50 17.55 14.34
CA ASP A 77 1.78 16.79 13.33
C ASP A 77 2.52 16.61 12.00
N TYR A 78 3.81 17.00 11.92
CA TYR A 78 4.69 16.67 10.79
C TYR A 78 6.17 16.59 11.19
N ASP A 79 6.96 15.90 10.35
CA ASP A 79 8.42 16.04 10.31
C ASP A 79 8.88 16.55 8.93
N LEU A 80 9.97 17.31 8.91
CA LEU A 80 10.63 17.75 7.67
C LEU A 80 12.09 17.31 7.73
N VAL A 81 12.51 16.51 6.75
CA VAL A 81 13.90 16.11 6.54
C VAL A 81 14.39 16.78 5.26
N THR A 82 15.42 17.61 5.38
CA THR A 82 16.02 18.35 4.28
C THR A 82 17.43 17.85 4.02
N THR A 83 17.71 17.56 2.75
CA THR A 83 19.07 17.35 2.21
C THR A 83 19.38 18.50 1.25
N ASP A 84 20.58 18.50 0.66
CA ASP A 84 20.95 19.53 -0.33
C ASP A 84 20.05 19.51 -1.57
N GLU A 85 19.50 18.35 -1.94
CA GLU A 85 18.74 18.17 -3.17
C GLU A 85 17.24 18.00 -2.95
N THR A 86 16.85 17.37 -1.84
CA THR A 86 15.49 16.89 -1.61
C THR A 86 14.96 17.31 -0.25
N GLN A 87 13.65 17.57 -0.21
CA GLN A 87 12.88 17.76 1.01
C GLN A 87 11.84 16.63 1.10
N MET A 88 11.74 16.04 2.29
CA MET A 88 10.75 15.03 2.63
C MET A 88 9.94 15.53 3.83
N LEU A 89 8.64 15.73 3.62
CA LEU A 89 7.68 16.13 4.64
C LEU A 89 6.76 14.94 4.94
N THR A 90 6.86 14.34 6.13
CA THR A 90 5.85 13.39 6.61
C THR A 90 4.79 14.15 7.39
N ASP A 91 3.56 14.12 6.89
CA ASP A 91 2.41 14.75 7.53
C ASP A 91 1.52 13.70 8.19
N TYR A 92 1.49 13.66 9.52
CA TYR A 92 0.77 12.65 10.27
C TYR A 92 -0.73 12.95 10.38
N ARG A 93 -1.13 14.22 10.22
CA ARG A 93 -2.54 14.62 10.26
C ARG A 93 -3.29 14.16 9.02
N VAL A 94 -2.73 14.35 7.83
CA VAL A 94 -3.33 13.80 6.58
C VAL A 94 -2.73 12.44 6.17
N CYS A 95 -1.78 11.92 6.95
CA CYS A 95 -1.03 10.69 6.69
C CYS A 95 -0.48 10.63 5.26
N ARG A 96 0.29 11.64 4.88
CA ARG A 96 0.99 11.71 3.60
C ARG A 96 2.49 11.88 3.78
N VAL A 97 3.25 11.45 2.79
CA VAL A 97 4.66 11.78 2.64
C VAL A 97 4.80 12.56 1.34
N PHE A 98 5.28 13.79 1.45
CA PHE A 98 5.55 14.67 0.31
C PHE A 98 7.05 14.72 0.07
N VAL A 99 7.48 14.41 -1.14
CA VAL A 99 8.90 14.45 -1.53
C VAL A 99 9.06 15.32 -2.75
N TRP A 100 9.90 16.34 -2.67
CA TRP A 100 10.21 17.21 -3.81
C TRP A 100 11.69 17.60 -3.81
N LYS A 101 12.18 17.97 -4.99
CA LYS A 101 13.46 18.66 -5.12
C LYS A 101 13.22 20.16 -5.12
N THR A 102 14.15 20.91 -4.56
CA THR A 102 14.06 22.38 -4.49
C THR A 102 14.08 23.06 -5.86
N THR A 103 14.53 22.34 -6.90
CA THR A 103 14.67 22.81 -8.29
C THR A 103 13.54 22.36 -9.21
N GLU A 104 12.64 21.49 -8.76
CA GLU A 104 11.56 20.93 -9.58
C GLU A 104 10.18 21.46 -9.11
N THR A 105 9.21 21.49 -10.03
CA THR A 105 7.83 21.90 -9.71
C THR A 105 6.93 20.72 -9.36
N ASP A 106 7.44 19.49 -9.47
CA ASP A 106 6.69 18.27 -9.21
C ASP A 106 7.05 17.73 -7.82
N PHE A 107 6.10 17.03 -7.19
CA PHE A 107 6.34 16.33 -5.94
C PHE A 107 5.65 14.97 -5.94
N ALA A 108 6.29 13.99 -5.29
CA ALA A 108 5.65 12.73 -4.96
C ALA A 108 4.70 12.94 -3.78
N ASN A 109 3.47 12.47 -3.92
CA ASN A 109 2.44 12.51 -2.88
C ASN A 109 2.05 11.08 -2.51
N GLN A 110 2.65 10.57 -1.43
CA GLN A 110 2.58 9.17 -1.06
C GLN A 110 1.80 8.97 0.26
N SER A 111 1.29 7.77 0.50
CA SER A 111 0.61 7.42 1.75
C SER A 111 1.61 7.17 2.88
N CYS A 112 1.39 7.75 4.06
CA CYS A 112 2.26 7.50 5.21
C CYS A 112 2.12 6.08 5.79
N TYR A 113 1.08 5.33 5.38
CA TYR A 113 0.82 3.94 5.78
C TYR A 113 1.69 2.91 5.06
N ALA A 114 2.22 3.22 3.87
CA ALA A 114 2.90 2.25 3.02
C ALA A 114 4.13 1.62 3.71
N ASP A 115 5.03 2.44 4.25
CA ASP A 115 6.23 1.96 4.94
C ASP A 115 5.92 1.19 6.25
N PRO A 116 5.05 1.69 7.16
CA PRO A 116 4.57 0.90 8.29
C PRO A 116 3.92 -0.44 7.89
N ALA A 117 3.20 -0.51 6.77
CA ALA A 117 2.60 -1.76 6.32
C ALA A 117 3.63 -2.75 5.74
N PHE A 118 4.63 -2.25 5.03
CA PHE A 118 5.68 -3.06 4.41
C PHE A 118 6.55 -3.79 5.44
N ARG A 119 6.97 -3.09 6.50
CA ARG A 119 7.98 -3.63 7.43
C ARG A 119 7.58 -4.94 8.12
N PRO A 120 6.37 -5.11 8.71
CA PRO A 120 5.95 -6.39 9.28
C PRO A 120 5.81 -7.49 8.24
N LEU A 121 5.30 -7.16 7.04
CA LEU A 121 5.14 -8.11 5.95
C LEU A 121 6.51 -8.66 5.53
N GLU A 122 7.47 -7.78 5.33
CA GLU A 122 8.84 -8.15 4.99
C GLU A 122 9.53 -8.92 6.11
N LEU A 123 9.30 -8.56 7.39
CA LEU A 123 9.83 -9.31 8.52
C LEU A 123 9.30 -10.75 8.54
N GLN A 124 7.98 -10.94 8.37
CA GLN A 124 7.37 -12.27 8.32
C GLN A 124 7.93 -13.11 7.16
N ASN A 125 8.12 -12.50 6.00
CA ASN A 125 8.72 -13.15 4.83
C ASN A 125 10.15 -13.62 5.10
N ARG A 126 10.99 -12.75 5.67
CA ARG A 126 12.39 -13.09 6.02
C ARG A 126 12.46 -14.20 7.06
N LEU A 127 11.57 -14.20 8.05
CA LEU A 127 11.49 -15.26 9.05
C LEU A 127 11.08 -16.61 8.44
N LEU A 128 10.08 -16.62 7.55
CA LEU A 128 9.66 -17.83 6.83
C LEU A 128 10.78 -18.40 5.96
N LEU A 129 11.46 -17.54 5.18
CA LEU A 129 12.59 -17.96 4.34
C LEU A 129 13.75 -18.50 5.17
N ALA A 130 14.05 -17.87 6.30
CA ALA A 130 15.07 -18.34 7.23
C ALA A 130 14.74 -19.73 7.79
N GLU A 131 13.47 -20.00 8.10
CA GLU A 131 13.01 -21.33 8.56
C GLU A 131 13.14 -22.41 7.47
N ILE A 132 12.71 -22.10 6.24
CA ILE A 132 12.84 -23.02 5.10
C ILE A 132 14.32 -23.34 4.82
N MET A 133 15.18 -22.33 4.83
CA MET A 133 16.63 -22.49 4.61
C MET A 133 17.30 -23.30 5.72
N ALA A 134 16.88 -23.11 6.98
CA ALA A 134 17.37 -23.88 8.11
C ALA A 134 17.10 -25.39 7.96
N GLY A 135 15.90 -25.74 7.46
CA GLY A 135 15.53 -27.11 7.16
C GLY A 135 16.41 -27.74 6.07
N ALA A 136 16.81 -26.94 5.07
CA ALA A 136 17.60 -27.41 3.93
C ALA A 136 19.11 -27.54 4.21
N MET A 137 19.71 -26.61 4.99
CA MET A 137 21.17 -26.53 5.17
C MET A 137 21.75 -27.37 6.33
N GLY A 138 20.90 -27.93 7.19
CA GLY A 138 21.35 -28.70 8.36
C GLY A 138 21.98 -27.84 9.47
N LYS A 139 22.05 -28.37 10.70
CA LYS A 139 22.32 -27.61 11.95
C LYS A 139 23.70 -26.94 12.09
N LYS A 140 24.60 -27.00 11.10
CA LYS A 140 26.05 -26.81 11.35
C LYS A 140 26.57 -25.36 11.42
N LYS A 141 25.78 -24.32 11.12
CA LYS A 141 26.22 -22.91 11.22
C LYS A 141 25.11 -21.91 11.55
N GLN A 142 24.04 -22.35 12.20
CA GLN A 142 22.91 -21.48 12.43
C GLN A 142 23.18 -20.57 13.65
N SER A 143 23.15 -19.25 13.44
CA SER A 143 22.97 -18.31 14.55
C SER A 143 21.74 -18.72 15.36
N SER A 144 21.70 -18.34 16.64
CA SER A 144 20.51 -18.67 17.43
C SER A 144 19.26 -18.04 16.76
N LYS A 145 18.10 -18.72 16.85
CA LYS A 145 16.84 -18.18 16.31
C LYS A 145 16.58 -16.75 16.80
N LEU A 146 16.89 -16.50 18.07
CA LEU A 146 16.77 -15.19 18.71
C LEU A 146 17.66 -14.13 18.06
N GLU A 147 18.91 -14.47 17.77
CA GLU A 147 19.86 -13.55 17.13
C GLU A 147 19.46 -13.23 15.69
N ALA A 148 19.07 -14.24 14.90
CA ALA A 148 18.59 -14.03 13.54
C ALA A 148 17.35 -13.12 13.51
N GLN A 149 16.40 -13.34 14.44
CA GLN A 149 15.22 -12.51 14.59
C GLN A 149 15.58 -11.07 14.97
N PHE A 150 16.46 -10.87 15.96
CA PHE A 150 16.88 -9.54 16.39
C PHE A 150 17.40 -8.67 15.24
N TRP A 151 18.28 -9.23 14.40
CA TRP A 151 18.89 -8.46 13.30
C TRP A 151 17.84 -8.03 12.26
N GLN A 152 16.87 -8.91 11.94
CA GLN A 152 15.77 -8.56 11.03
C GLN A 152 14.82 -7.53 11.65
N GLU A 153 14.49 -7.67 12.93
CA GLU A 153 13.67 -6.70 13.68
C GLU A 153 14.32 -5.32 13.75
N GLN A 154 15.64 -5.26 13.93
CA GLN A 154 16.40 -4.01 13.94
C GLN A 154 16.43 -3.35 12.56
N GLU A 155 16.74 -4.12 11.51
CA GLU A 155 16.82 -3.60 10.14
C GLU A 155 15.49 -2.99 9.69
N LEU A 156 14.37 -3.66 9.99
CA LEU A 156 13.02 -3.22 9.63
C LEU A 156 12.38 -2.32 10.70
N SER A 157 13.04 -2.14 11.84
CA SER A 157 12.59 -1.34 12.99
C SER A 157 11.18 -1.69 13.48
N VAL A 158 10.83 -2.97 13.43
CA VAL A 158 9.53 -3.54 13.82
C VAL A 158 9.73 -4.89 14.50
N GLN A 159 8.78 -5.29 15.36
CA GLN A 159 8.77 -6.63 15.99
C GLN A 159 7.46 -7.33 15.65
N VAL A 160 7.51 -8.66 15.45
CA VAL A 160 6.29 -9.46 15.29
C VAL A 160 5.63 -9.68 16.66
N GLU A 161 6.43 -10.04 17.66
CA GLU A 161 6.00 -10.19 19.04
C GLU A 161 6.88 -9.31 19.93
N PRO A 162 6.31 -8.48 20.81
CA PRO A 162 7.09 -7.66 21.73
C PRO A 162 8.00 -8.55 22.59
N SER A 163 9.30 -8.50 22.30
CA SER A 163 10.33 -9.15 23.10
C SER A 163 11.41 -8.13 23.46
N ASN A 164 12.04 -8.32 24.61
CA ASN A 164 13.15 -7.48 25.07
C ASN A 164 14.43 -8.34 25.15
N PRO A 165 15.01 -8.72 23.99
CA PRO A 165 16.16 -9.61 23.96
C PRO A 165 17.45 -8.94 24.46
N LEU A 166 17.46 -7.61 24.58
CA LEU A 166 18.65 -6.84 24.91
C LEU A 166 18.79 -6.63 26.42
N THR A 167 20.02 -6.76 26.89
CA THR A 167 20.41 -6.31 28.23
C THR A 167 21.03 -4.92 28.15
N ARG A 168 20.72 -4.09 29.14
CA ARG A 168 21.22 -2.73 29.25
C ARG A 168 22.44 -2.68 30.16
N LYS A 169 23.50 -2.00 29.72
CA LYS A 169 24.70 -1.75 30.50
C LYS A 169 25.02 -0.25 30.50
N THR A 170 25.04 0.35 31.69
CA THR A 170 25.45 1.75 31.84
C THR A 170 26.98 1.84 31.78
N THR A 171 27.49 2.78 31.00
CA THR A 171 28.92 3.09 30.88
C THR A 171 29.16 4.56 31.28
N PRO A 172 30.43 4.98 31.51
CA PRO A 172 30.72 6.40 31.74
C PRO A 172 30.23 7.31 30.62
N ASP A 173 30.33 6.84 29.37
CA ASP A 173 30.01 7.60 28.16
C ASP A 173 28.54 7.54 27.76
N GLY A 174 27.75 6.62 28.34
CA GLY A 174 26.39 6.39 27.87
C GLY A 174 25.71 5.10 28.34
N THR A 175 24.83 4.59 27.50
CA THR A 175 24.21 3.28 27.64
C THR A 175 24.63 2.40 26.48
N GLU A 176 24.95 1.15 26.78
CA GLU A 176 25.26 0.09 25.83
C GLU A 176 24.17 -0.99 25.88
N TRP A 177 23.65 -1.39 24.72
CA TRP A 177 22.71 -2.51 24.60
C TRP A 177 23.45 -3.73 24.08
N LEU A 178 23.26 -4.85 24.78
CA LEU A 178 23.93 -6.11 24.49
C LEU A 178 22.92 -7.18 24.08
N LEU A 179 23.17 -7.81 22.93
CA LEU A 179 22.56 -9.09 22.56
C LEU A 179 23.49 -10.21 23.04
N GLY A 180 23.16 -10.83 24.16
CA GLY A 180 24.10 -11.71 24.86
C GLY A 180 25.34 -10.94 25.33
N LYS A 181 26.49 -11.15 24.68
CA LYS A 181 27.74 -10.41 24.97
C LYS A 181 28.10 -9.38 23.90
N GLN A 182 27.39 -9.36 22.78
CA GLN A 182 27.69 -8.49 21.65
C GLN A 182 27.03 -7.13 21.83
N SER A 183 27.82 -6.06 21.66
CA SER A 183 27.33 -4.69 21.62
C SER A 183 26.60 -4.44 20.29
N VAL A 184 25.30 -4.17 20.37
CA VAL A 184 24.46 -3.93 19.18
C VAL A 184 24.08 -2.46 19.04
N ALA A 185 24.09 -1.70 20.14
CA ALA A 185 23.94 -0.26 20.11
C ALA A 185 24.65 0.42 21.27
N LYS A 186 25.09 1.65 21.05
CA LYS A 186 25.59 2.56 22.08
C LYS A 186 24.94 3.91 21.93
N ILE A 187 24.51 4.51 23.03
CA ILE A 187 23.84 5.81 23.04
C ILE A 187 24.55 6.71 24.04
N SER A 188 24.94 7.90 23.61
CA SER A 188 25.68 8.84 24.43
C SER A 188 24.87 9.32 25.63
N ARG A 189 25.56 9.58 26.75
CA ARG A 189 24.99 10.25 27.93
C ARG A 189 24.71 11.73 27.67
N THR A 190 25.46 12.35 26.76
CA THR A 190 25.29 13.75 26.33
C THR A 190 24.23 13.87 25.24
N GLY A 191 23.63 15.05 25.13
CA GLY A 191 22.46 15.31 24.28
C GLY A 191 21.56 16.40 24.89
N THR A 192 20.32 16.46 24.43
CA THR A 192 19.38 17.53 24.78
C THR A 192 18.13 16.97 25.46
N ALA A 193 17.78 17.50 26.63
CA ALA A 193 16.52 17.16 27.30
C ALA A 193 15.33 17.59 26.43
N LEU A 194 14.32 16.73 26.34
CA LEU A 194 13.11 16.95 25.55
C LEU A 194 11.97 17.48 26.43
N ALA A 195 11.21 18.42 25.88
CA ALA A 195 9.90 18.77 26.42
C ALA A 195 8.91 17.59 26.21
N PRO A 196 7.85 17.46 27.04
CA PRO A 196 6.89 16.36 26.90
C PRO A 196 6.27 16.24 25.50
N ASN A 197 5.97 17.36 24.85
CA ASN A 197 5.40 17.42 23.49
C ASN A 197 6.41 17.09 22.37
N GLU A 198 7.71 17.01 22.66
CA GLU A 198 8.75 16.67 21.68
C GLU A 198 9.01 15.16 21.61
N ARG A 199 8.52 14.38 22.58
CA ARG A 199 8.78 12.94 22.68
C ARG A 199 8.18 12.17 21.52
N GLN A 200 6.87 12.32 21.27
CA GLN A 200 6.19 11.61 20.17
C GLN A 200 6.76 11.98 18.79
N PRO A 201 6.99 13.27 18.45
CA PRO A 201 7.68 13.62 17.21
C PRO A 201 9.05 12.95 17.05
N LEU A 202 9.86 12.88 18.12
CA LEU A 202 11.13 12.16 18.08
C LEU A 202 10.92 10.65 17.87
N THR A 203 9.99 10.02 18.59
CA THR A 203 9.67 8.60 18.43
C THR A 203 9.36 8.27 16.97
N ARG A 204 8.52 9.09 16.31
CA ARG A 204 8.16 8.90 14.90
C ARG A 204 9.33 9.08 13.97
N PHE A 205 10.14 10.11 14.20
CA PHE A 205 11.37 10.32 13.43
C PHE A 205 12.30 9.11 13.53
N LEU A 206 12.55 8.60 14.74
CA LEU A 206 13.39 7.43 14.98
C LEU A 206 12.80 6.17 14.34
N ALA A 207 11.50 5.95 14.46
CA ALA A 207 10.82 4.81 13.86
C ALA A 207 10.96 4.80 12.34
N ARG A 208 10.83 5.97 11.69
CA ARG A 208 10.80 6.06 10.23
C ARG A 208 12.18 6.18 9.59
N ASN A 209 13.14 6.84 10.25
CA ASN A 209 14.40 7.26 9.62
C ASN A 209 15.64 6.49 10.10
N LEU A 210 15.56 5.71 11.19
CA LEU A 210 16.70 4.95 11.73
C LEU A 210 16.37 3.46 11.79
N THR A 211 17.35 2.60 11.49
CA THR A 211 17.25 1.14 11.63
C THR A 211 17.46 0.73 13.08
N LEU A 212 16.54 1.12 13.96
CA LEU A 212 16.62 0.91 15.41
C LEU A 212 15.66 -0.20 15.84
N HIS A 213 16.19 -1.12 16.65
CA HIS A 213 15.36 -2.13 17.29
C HIS A 213 14.31 -1.45 18.20
N PRO A 214 13.02 -1.85 18.16
CA PRO A 214 11.96 -1.16 18.91
C PRO A 214 12.19 -1.06 20.43
N GLN A 215 12.87 -2.03 21.06
CA GLN A 215 13.29 -1.91 22.46
C GLN A 215 14.18 -0.68 22.71
N ILE A 216 15.18 -0.45 21.86
CA ILE A 216 16.12 0.68 22.00
C ILE A 216 15.39 2.00 21.73
N ARG A 217 14.53 2.03 20.70
CA ARG A 217 13.72 3.21 20.36
C ARG A 217 12.81 3.63 21.53
N ARG A 218 12.14 2.67 22.18
CA ARG A 218 11.33 2.94 23.39
C ARG A 218 12.20 3.50 24.51
N ASP A 219 13.35 2.89 24.79
CA ASP A 219 14.27 3.38 25.83
C ASP A 219 14.73 4.84 25.57
N ILE A 220 15.02 5.20 24.32
CA ILE A 220 15.35 6.60 23.95
C ILE A 220 14.15 7.51 24.22
N SER A 221 12.97 7.12 23.76
CA SER A 221 11.74 7.93 23.85
C SER A 221 11.34 8.16 25.32
N ASP A 222 11.42 7.11 26.14
CA ASP A 222 11.09 7.12 27.57
C ASP A 222 12.12 7.90 28.40
N SER A 223 13.38 7.99 27.93
CA SER A 223 14.42 8.77 28.61
C SER A 223 14.13 10.28 28.63
N GLY A 224 13.26 10.76 27.73
CA GLY A 224 12.97 12.19 27.58
C GLY A 224 14.18 13.00 27.10
N PHE A 225 15.05 12.38 26.30
CA PHE A 225 16.32 12.96 25.86
C PHE A 225 16.63 12.61 24.41
N LEU A 226 17.05 13.61 23.61
CA LEU A 226 17.66 13.40 22.31
C LEU A 226 19.17 13.18 22.52
N PRO A 227 19.70 11.96 22.38
CA PRO A 227 21.13 11.73 22.53
C PRO A 227 21.91 12.47 21.44
N ALA A 228 23.10 12.97 21.79
CA ALA A 228 24.01 13.58 20.83
C ALA A 228 24.56 12.56 19.81
N ARG A 229 24.61 11.27 20.18
CA ARG A 229 25.15 10.19 19.35
C ARG A 229 24.46 8.86 19.61
N ILE A 230 24.14 8.14 18.54
CA ILE A 230 23.66 6.74 18.54
C ILE A 230 24.57 5.96 17.59
N GLU A 231 25.17 4.87 18.08
CA GLU A 231 25.90 3.89 17.27
C GLU A 231 25.07 2.62 17.19
N ILE A 232 24.87 2.09 15.99
CA ILE A 232 24.08 0.88 15.72
C ILE A 232 24.93 -0.09 14.92
N THR A 233 25.21 -1.26 15.50
CA THR A 233 25.82 -2.36 14.75
C THR A 233 24.78 -2.93 13.80
N ARG A 234 25.13 -3.17 12.54
CA ARG A 234 24.28 -3.84 11.55
C ARG A 234 24.92 -5.14 11.10
N GLN A 235 24.08 -6.14 10.92
CA GLN A 235 24.48 -7.45 10.41
C GLN A 235 23.46 -7.90 9.38
N ALA A 236 23.81 -7.78 8.10
CA ALA A 236 23.03 -8.32 7.00
C ALA A 236 23.52 -9.74 6.65
N LEU A 237 22.64 -10.54 6.03
CA LEU A 237 23.02 -11.87 5.58
C LEU A 237 24.11 -11.76 4.51
N ALA A 238 25.23 -12.44 4.72
CA ALA A 238 26.38 -12.47 3.81
C ALA A 238 27.16 -11.13 3.65
N GLU A 239 26.89 -10.11 4.45
CA GLU A 239 27.72 -8.91 4.52
C GLU A 239 28.60 -8.89 5.78
N GLU A 240 29.74 -8.21 5.68
CA GLU A 240 30.53 -7.88 6.87
C GLU A 240 29.72 -6.95 7.79
N PRO A 241 29.82 -7.12 9.12
CA PRO A 241 29.19 -6.19 10.06
C PRO A 241 29.60 -4.75 9.76
N SER A 242 28.64 -3.85 9.90
CA SER A 242 28.87 -2.41 9.77
C SER A 242 28.36 -1.68 11.00
N THR A 243 28.77 -0.43 11.19
CA THR A 243 28.25 0.42 12.25
C THR A 243 27.72 1.70 11.64
N ASP A 244 26.42 1.95 11.84
CA ASP A 244 25.78 3.21 11.52
C ASP A 244 25.95 4.14 12.73
N ILE A 245 26.60 5.28 12.52
CA ILE A 245 26.87 6.31 13.53
C ILE A 245 26.01 7.52 13.22
N HIS A 246 25.03 7.74 14.07
CA HIS A 246 24.10 8.86 14.00
C HIS A 246 24.54 9.95 14.97
N VAL A 247 24.74 11.17 14.49
CA VAL A 247 25.12 12.32 15.33
C VAL A 247 24.10 13.44 15.18
N PHE A 248 23.68 14.00 16.31
CA PHE A 248 22.68 15.05 16.41
C PHE A 248 23.32 16.31 17.00
N THR A 249 23.28 17.41 16.26
CA THR A 249 23.91 18.68 16.63
C THR A 249 22.99 19.86 16.35
N ASN A 250 23.39 21.06 16.80
CA ASN A 250 22.66 22.31 16.53
C ASN A 250 21.18 22.24 16.90
N VAL A 251 20.88 21.62 18.05
CA VAL A 251 19.50 21.46 18.52
C VAL A 251 18.93 22.82 18.91
N ALA A 252 17.83 23.21 18.28
CA ALA A 252 17.15 24.48 18.48
C ALA A 252 15.65 24.27 18.63
N ARG A 253 15.01 25.10 19.47
CA ARG A 253 13.55 25.17 19.61
C ARG A 253 13.06 26.43 18.94
N GLY A 254 11.98 26.32 18.19
CA GLY A 254 11.41 27.45 17.49
C GLY A 254 9.95 27.27 17.17
N LYS A 255 9.48 28.16 16.31
CA LYS A 255 8.17 28.10 15.68
C LYS A 255 8.38 27.80 14.20
N SER A 256 7.54 26.93 13.64
CA SER A 256 7.60 26.55 12.23
C SER A 256 6.20 26.62 11.62
N SER A 257 6.10 27.33 10.49
CA SER A 257 4.97 27.22 9.58
C SER A 257 4.99 25.87 8.87
N TYR A 258 3.84 25.46 8.33
CA TYR A 258 3.76 24.25 7.52
C TYR A 258 4.66 24.39 6.26
N PRO A 259 5.61 23.47 6.00
CA PRO A 259 6.72 23.74 5.08
C PRO A 259 6.45 23.37 3.61
N LEU A 260 5.26 22.85 3.27
CA LEU A 260 4.94 22.47 1.88
C LEU A 260 4.87 23.73 0.99
N PRO A 261 5.70 23.86 -0.05
CA PRO A 261 5.64 24.99 -0.98
C PRO A 261 4.33 25.02 -1.76
N ALA A 262 3.82 26.21 -2.05
CA ALA A 262 2.71 26.39 -2.96
C ALA A 262 3.11 26.04 -4.42
N ASN A 263 2.12 25.81 -5.28
CA ASN A 263 2.25 25.58 -6.72
C ASN A 263 3.02 24.34 -7.18
N LEU A 264 3.40 23.42 -6.28
CA LEU A 264 3.88 22.08 -6.64
C LEU A 264 2.77 21.21 -7.23
N LYS A 265 3.08 20.45 -8.29
CA LYS A 265 2.19 19.52 -9.00
C LYS A 265 2.48 18.06 -8.64
N SER A 266 1.45 17.21 -8.60
CA SER A 266 1.65 15.79 -8.36
C SER A 266 2.44 15.12 -9.50
N ASP A 267 3.41 14.28 -9.16
CA ASP A 267 4.18 13.46 -10.09
C ASP A 267 3.32 12.47 -10.92
N LEU A 268 2.09 12.17 -10.46
CA LEU A 268 1.15 11.33 -11.20
C LEU A 268 0.77 11.91 -12.58
N TYR A 269 0.76 13.24 -12.73
CA TYR A 269 0.50 13.86 -14.03
C TYR A 269 1.61 13.53 -15.03
N LYS A 270 2.87 13.52 -14.59
CA LYS A 270 4.01 13.11 -15.40
C LYS A 270 3.95 11.62 -15.76
N LYS A 271 3.58 10.75 -14.81
CA LYS A 271 3.35 9.32 -15.08
C LYS A 271 2.27 9.11 -16.15
N ALA A 272 1.23 9.95 -16.16
CA ALA A 272 0.13 9.88 -17.12
C ALA A 272 0.51 10.30 -18.56
N GLU A 273 1.67 10.94 -18.75
CA GLU A 273 2.19 11.29 -20.08
C GLU A 273 2.84 10.10 -20.79
N GLU A 274 3.18 9.03 -20.07
CA GLU A 274 3.78 7.85 -20.67
C GLU A 274 2.82 7.11 -21.61
N GLU A 275 3.33 6.59 -22.72
CA GLU A 275 2.58 5.74 -23.67
C GLU A 275 2.56 4.25 -23.27
N SER A 276 2.96 3.96 -22.04
CA SER A 276 2.91 2.62 -21.43
C SER A 276 1.48 2.26 -20.97
N PRO A 277 1.17 0.97 -20.72
CA PRO A 277 -0.07 0.60 -20.02
C PRO A 277 -0.26 1.35 -18.70
N SER A 278 0.83 1.59 -17.97
CA SER A 278 0.83 2.37 -16.72
C SER A 278 0.41 3.83 -16.96
N GLY A 279 1.01 4.51 -17.94
CA GLY A 279 0.67 5.90 -18.24
C GLY A 279 -0.78 6.06 -18.72
N ARG A 280 -1.27 5.15 -19.57
CA ARG A 280 -2.70 5.12 -19.96
C ARG A 280 -3.64 4.91 -18.77
N MET A 281 -3.28 4.02 -17.85
CA MET A 281 -4.05 3.81 -16.62
C MET A 281 -4.14 5.09 -15.80
N TRP A 282 -2.99 5.75 -15.54
CA TRP A 282 -2.97 6.99 -14.76
C TRP A 282 -3.73 8.12 -15.45
N ARG A 283 -3.56 8.29 -16.76
CA ARG A 283 -4.29 9.28 -17.56
C ARG A 283 -5.80 9.12 -17.45
N SER A 284 -6.30 7.89 -17.62
CA SER A 284 -7.73 7.59 -17.52
C SER A 284 -8.26 7.79 -16.09
N SER A 285 -7.51 7.31 -15.09
CA SER A 285 -7.86 7.45 -13.68
C SER A 285 -7.94 8.91 -13.24
N LEU A 286 -6.98 9.74 -13.65
CA LEU A 286 -6.95 11.17 -13.36
C LEU A 286 -8.15 11.89 -13.98
N ARG A 287 -8.51 11.56 -15.23
CA ARG A 287 -9.69 12.14 -15.89
C ARG A 287 -10.97 11.80 -15.14
N ALA A 288 -11.14 10.53 -14.75
CA ALA A 288 -12.27 10.10 -13.94
C ALA A 288 -12.31 10.80 -12.57
N ALA A 289 -11.19 10.85 -11.85
CA ALA A 289 -11.12 11.43 -10.50
C ALA A 289 -11.32 12.96 -10.49
N THR A 290 -10.93 13.66 -11.55
CA THR A 290 -11.02 15.13 -11.64
C THR A 290 -12.25 15.62 -12.41
N GLY A 291 -13.00 14.74 -13.06
CA GLY A 291 -14.09 15.09 -13.96
C GLY A 291 -13.63 15.78 -15.25
N ALA A 292 -12.34 15.66 -15.60
CA ALA A 292 -11.81 16.24 -16.84
C ALA A 292 -12.46 15.59 -18.07
N ASP A 293 -12.51 16.32 -19.18
CA ASP A 293 -13.13 15.91 -20.44
C ASP A 293 -14.62 15.55 -20.33
N ASN A 294 -15.32 16.11 -19.34
CA ASN A 294 -16.72 15.79 -19.01
C ASN A 294 -16.95 14.29 -18.74
N GLN A 295 -15.91 13.56 -18.30
CA GLN A 295 -16.08 12.18 -17.91
C GLN A 295 -16.86 12.11 -16.59
N SER A 296 -18.05 11.52 -16.65
CA SER A 296 -18.87 11.22 -15.48
C SER A 296 -19.02 9.71 -15.31
N ARG A 297 -19.08 9.25 -14.05
CA ARG A 297 -19.47 7.88 -13.72
C ARG A 297 -20.83 7.57 -14.39
N PRO A 298 -20.95 6.49 -15.18
CA PRO A 298 -22.21 6.09 -15.77
C PRO A 298 -23.26 5.85 -14.68
N THR A 299 -24.47 6.38 -14.84
CA THR A 299 -25.54 6.15 -13.86
C THR A 299 -26.04 4.71 -13.92
N LEU A 300 -26.50 4.18 -12.78
CA LEU A 300 -27.03 2.81 -12.71
C LEU A 300 -28.18 2.60 -13.71
N ASP A 301 -29.08 3.57 -13.82
CA ASP A 301 -30.23 3.49 -14.72
C ASP A 301 -29.79 3.48 -16.20
N THR A 302 -28.72 4.21 -16.56
CA THR A 302 -28.14 4.16 -17.92
C THR A 302 -27.57 2.78 -18.23
N LEU A 303 -26.77 2.21 -17.33
CA LEU A 303 -26.19 0.88 -17.53
C LEU A 303 -27.26 -0.21 -17.60
N ILE A 304 -28.33 -0.13 -16.79
CA ILE A 304 -29.46 -1.07 -16.87
C ILE A 304 -30.17 -0.94 -18.22
N ALA A 305 -30.38 0.28 -18.73
CA ALA A 305 -31.00 0.50 -20.04
C ALA A 305 -30.13 -0.07 -21.18
N GLU A 306 -28.82 0.15 -21.15
CA GLU A 306 -27.86 -0.43 -22.10
C GLU A 306 -27.92 -1.96 -22.05
N MET A 307 -27.91 -2.55 -20.86
CA MET A 307 -27.98 -4.00 -20.67
C MET A 307 -29.27 -4.59 -21.25
N LYS A 308 -30.42 -3.94 -21.02
CA LYS A 308 -31.71 -4.34 -21.60
C LYS A 308 -31.72 -4.19 -23.13
N SER A 309 -31.07 -3.17 -23.66
CA SER A 309 -30.94 -2.96 -25.11
C SER A 309 -30.07 -4.04 -25.77
N ALA A 310 -28.95 -4.43 -25.14
CA ALA A 310 -28.13 -5.56 -25.61
C ALA A 310 -28.92 -6.88 -25.61
N SER A 311 -29.69 -7.12 -24.55
CA SER A 311 -30.59 -8.27 -24.41
C SER A 311 -31.67 -8.30 -25.50
N ALA A 312 -32.35 -7.17 -25.76
CA ALA A 312 -33.34 -7.07 -26.83
C ALA A 312 -32.74 -7.36 -28.23
N ARG A 313 -31.46 -7.03 -28.45
CA ARG A 313 -30.70 -7.37 -29.67
C ARG A 313 -30.18 -8.81 -29.70
N LYS A 314 -30.46 -9.61 -28.67
CA LYS A 314 -29.95 -10.98 -28.46
C LYS A 314 -28.41 -11.04 -28.44
N ASN A 315 -27.75 -9.97 -27.98
CA ASN A 315 -26.31 -9.96 -27.79
C ASN A 315 -25.96 -10.39 -26.35
N SER A 316 -26.07 -11.69 -26.08
CA SER A 316 -25.92 -12.25 -24.74
C SER A 316 -24.55 -11.97 -24.10
N LEU A 317 -23.48 -11.88 -24.91
CA LEU A 317 -22.15 -11.56 -24.41
C LEU A 317 -22.05 -10.11 -23.91
N GLU A 318 -22.56 -9.15 -24.70
CA GLU A 318 -22.64 -7.74 -24.31
C GLU A 318 -23.55 -7.56 -23.08
N THR A 319 -24.69 -8.27 -23.02
CA THR A 319 -25.57 -8.31 -21.84
C THR A 319 -24.80 -8.75 -20.59
N THR A 320 -24.00 -9.82 -20.69
CA THR A 320 -23.22 -10.37 -19.58
C THR A 320 -22.12 -9.39 -19.12
N LEU A 321 -21.41 -8.77 -20.05
CA LEU A 321 -20.39 -7.76 -19.74
C LEU A 321 -20.99 -6.53 -19.07
N LEU A 322 -22.15 -6.04 -19.53
CA LEU A 322 -22.84 -4.91 -18.91
C LEU A 322 -23.32 -5.25 -17.50
N PHE A 323 -23.79 -6.47 -17.26
CA PHE A 323 -24.10 -6.94 -15.91
C PHE A 323 -22.85 -6.94 -15.01
N LEU A 324 -21.73 -7.48 -15.49
CA LEU A 324 -20.46 -7.46 -14.75
C LEU A 324 -19.99 -6.03 -14.49
N LYS A 325 -20.08 -5.14 -15.47
CA LYS A 325 -19.78 -3.70 -15.34
C LYS A 325 -20.61 -3.04 -14.23
N ILE A 326 -21.91 -3.29 -14.19
CA ILE A 326 -22.80 -2.80 -13.12
C ILE A 326 -22.29 -3.27 -11.76
N THR A 327 -21.98 -4.56 -11.61
CA THR A 327 -21.50 -5.10 -10.32
C THR A 327 -20.13 -4.55 -9.90
N GLN A 328 -19.27 -4.21 -10.86
CA GLN A 328 -17.94 -3.65 -10.61
C GLN A 328 -18.00 -2.17 -10.26
N ILE A 329 -18.85 -1.39 -10.92
CA ILE A 329 -19.00 0.04 -10.65
C ILE A 329 -19.82 0.29 -9.38
N TYR A 330 -20.88 -0.48 -9.12
CA TYR A 330 -21.86 -0.22 -8.06
C TYR A 330 -21.74 -1.17 -6.85
N GLN A 331 -20.59 -1.82 -6.65
CA GLN A 331 -20.44 -2.80 -5.58
C GLN A 331 -20.74 -2.23 -4.18
N GLY A 332 -20.19 -1.06 -3.84
CA GLY A 332 -20.45 -0.41 -2.54
C GLY A 332 -21.93 -0.09 -2.35
N ALA A 333 -22.56 0.50 -3.38
CA ALA A 333 -23.99 0.80 -3.35
C ALA A 333 -24.87 -0.46 -3.25
N ILE A 334 -24.46 -1.59 -3.81
CA ILE A 334 -25.15 -2.89 -3.64
C ILE A 334 -25.13 -3.33 -2.18
N GLY A 335 -24.02 -3.13 -1.47
CA GLY A 335 -23.87 -3.48 -0.06
C GLY A 335 -24.58 -2.50 0.89
N ALA A 336 -24.50 -1.21 0.61
CA ALA A 336 -25.02 -0.15 1.48
C ALA A 336 -26.52 0.15 1.27
N ASN A 337 -27.04 -0.01 0.04
CA ASN A 337 -28.40 0.41 -0.32
C ASN A 337 -29.26 -0.77 -0.82
N PRO A 338 -30.22 -1.25 -0.02
CA PRO A 338 -31.13 -2.33 -0.43
C PRO A 338 -31.92 -2.06 -1.72
N GLU A 339 -32.28 -0.81 -2.00
CA GLU A 339 -33.02 -0.46 -3.23
C GLU A 339 -32.13 -0.58 -4.48
N THR A 340 -30.83 -0.27 -4.36
CA THR A 340 -29.86 -0.52 -5.44
C THR A 340 -29.79 -2.00 -5.78
N LEU A 341 -29.63 -2.86 -4.76
CA LEU A 341 -29.62 -4.31 -4.94
C LEU A 341 -30.93 -4.83 -5.54
N LYS A 342 -32.07 -4.31 -5.10
CA LYS A 342 -33.39 -4.67 -5.65
C LYS A 342 -33.52 -4.29 -7.12
N LYS A 343 -33.10 -3.08 -7.51
CA LYS A 343 -33.08 -2.65 -8.93
C LYS A 343 -32.23 -3.58 -9.79
N ILE A 344 -31.01 -3.90 -9.33
CA ILE A 344 -30.08 -4.78 -10.06
C ILE A 344 -30.65 -6.20 -10.16
N ARG A 345 -31.24 -6.73 -9.10
CA ARG A 345 -31.90 -8.06 -9.12
C ARG A 345 -33.06 -8.11 -10.10
N ALA A 346 -33.90 -7.08 -10.14
CA ALA A 346 -34.99 -7.00 -11.10
C ALA A 346 -34.47 -7.02 -12.54
N ALA A 347 -33.43 -6.21 -12.83
CA ALA A 347 -32.80 -6.18 -14.14
C ALA A 347 -32.13 -7.52 -14.50
N TYR A 348 -31.50 -8.21 -13.55
CA TYR A 348 -30.90 -9.54 -13.75
C TYR A 348 -31.94 -10.61 -14.11
N LEU A 349 -33.10 -10.62 -13.44
CA LEU A 349 -34.16 -11.59 -13.73
C LEU A 349 -34.68 -11.46 -15.16
N ASP A 350 -34.72 -10.24 -15.71
CA ASP A 350 -35.12 -9.99 -17.10
C ASP A 350 -34.16 -10.62 -18.12
N ILE A 351 -32.87 -10.76 -17.77
CA ILE A 351 -31.81 -11.22 -18.69
C ILE A 351 -31.26 -12.61 -18.39
N GLN A 352 -31.70 -13.25 -17.30
CA GLN A 352 -31.09 -14.49 -16.79
C GLN A 352 -31.02 -15.61 -17.84
N ALA A 353 -32.03 -15.71 -18.70
CA ALA A 353 -32.07 -16.72 -19.75
C ALA A 353 -30.94 -16.57 -20.80
N GLU A 354 -30.42 -15.36 -20.97
CA GLU A 354 -29.36 -15.07 -21.96
C GLU A 354 -27.97 -15.44 -21.47
N LEU A 355 -27.74 -15.40 -20.16
CA LEU A 355 -26.45 -15.68 -19.52
C LEU A 355 -25.97 -17.12 -19.73
N GLY A 356 -26.86 -18.05 -20.06
CA GLY A 356 -26.57 -19.47 -20.26
C GLY A 356 -26.48 -19.88 -21.73
N THR A 357 -26.04 -18.99 -22.62
CA THR A 357 -25.97 -19.30 -24.06
C THR A 357 -24.63 -18.91 -24.69
N GLY A 358 -24.01 -19.82 -25.43
CA GLY A 358 -22.84 -19.54 -26.28
C GLY A 358 -21.67 -18.90 -25.54
N ASP A 359 -21.08 -17.86 -26.14
CA ASP A 359 -19.92 -17.15 -25.57
C ASP A 359 -20.23 -16.48 -24.22
N ALA A 360 -21.49 -16.07 -23.99
CA ALA A 360 -21.91 -15.53 -22.70
C ALA A 360 -21.77 -16.57 -21.57
N GLU A 361 -22.14 -17.82 -21.84
CA GLU A 361 -21.98 -18.92 -20.89
C GLU A 361 -20.50 -19.20 -20.63
N ALA A 362 -19.67 -19.22 -21.67
CA ALA A 362 -18.23 -19.43 -21.52
C ALA A 362 -17.56 -18.34 -20.67
N LEU A 363 -17.89 -17.06 -20.91
CA LEU A 363 -17.42 -15.95 -20.08
C LEU A 363 -17.92 -16.06 -18.64
N TRP A 364 -19.21 -16.41 -18.46
CA TRP A 364 -19.81 -16.56 -17.14
C TRP A 364 -19.16 -17.69 -16.33
N VAL A 365 -18.90 -18.84 -16.96
CA VAL A 365 -18.18 -19.98 -16.38
C VAL A 365 -16.76 -19.56 -15.99
N ALA A 366 -16.04 -18.88 -16.88
CA ALA A 366 -14.70 -18.37 -16.58
C ALA A 366 -14.70 -17.42 -15.38
N ASN A 367 -15.65 -16.49 -15.32
CA ASN A 367 -15.80 -15.55 -14.20
C ASN A 367 -16.12 -16.26 -12.88
N LYS A 368 -16.99 -17.27 -12.91
CA LYS A 368 -17.29 -18.10 -11.73
C LYS A 368 -16.05 -18.85 -11.25
N LEU A 369 -15.31 -19.51 -12.15
CA LEU A 369 -14.10 -20.25 -11.80
C LEU A 369 -12.99 -19.33 -11.27
N ALA A 370 -12.92 -18.09 -11.76
CA ALA A 370 -11.96 -17.09 -11.29
C ALA A 370 -12.20 -16.65 -9.84
N GLY A 371 -13.42 -16.81 -9.31
CA GLY A 371 -13.76 -16.44 -7.92
C GLY A 371 -13.36 -17.49 -6.88
N ASP A 372 -13.14 -18.74 -7.27
CA ASP A 372 -12.89 -19.86 -6.37
C ASP A 372 -11.49 -20.44 -6.58
N ARG A 373 -10.89 -21.05 -5.55
CA ARG A 373 -9.65 -21.84 -5.71
C ARG A 373 -9.97 -23.19 -6.34
N GLY A 374 -9.11 -23.68 -7.23
CA GLY A 374 -9.27 -25.01 -7.80
C GLY A 374 -8.11 -25.43 -8.69
N GLU A 375 -8.34 -26.47 -9.49
CA GLU A 375 -7.39 -27.08 -10.41
C GLU A 375 -8.13 -27.79 -11.55
N GLY A 376 -7.38 -28.22 -12.57
CA GLY A 376 -7.90 -29.11 -13.61
C GLY A 376 -8.38 -28.46 -14.90
N LYS A 377 -8.81 -29.33 -15.82
CA LYS A 377 -9.04 -29.04 -17.24
C LYS A 377 -10.04 -27.92 -17.50
N GLU A 378 -11.12 -27.83 -16.73
CA GLU A 378 -12.17 -26.80 -16.93
C GLU A 378 -11.61 -25.37 -16.80
N ARG A 379 -10.63 -25.17 -15.92
CA ARG A 379 -9.97 -23.87 -15.73
C ARG A 379 -9.03 -23.53 -16.87
N GLU A 380 -8.31 -24.52 -17.39
CA GLU A 380 -7.50 -24.34 -18.60
C GLU A 380 -8.38 -24.03 -19.81
N ASP A 381 -9.50 -24.75 -19.98
CA ASP A 381 -10.44 -24.54 -21.09
C ASP A 381 -11.08 -23.13 -20.99
N ALA A 382 -11.44 -22.66 -19.79
CA ALA A 382 -11.90 -21.30 -19.54
C ALA A 382 -10.81 -20.24 -19.84
N ALA A 383 -9.56 -20.49 -19.43
CA ALA A 383 -8.43 -19.63 -19.75
C ALA A 383 -8.19 -19.54 -21.26
N ARG A 384 -8.30 -20.68 -21.97
CA ARG A 384 -8.18 -20.76 -23.42
C ARG A 384 -9.27 -19.95 -24.11
N TYR A 385 -10.53 -20.06 -23.67
CA TYR A 385 -11.63 -19.22 -24.16
C TYR A 385 -11.28 -17.72 -24.06
N LEU A 386 -10.87 -17.24 -22.89
CA LEU A 386 -10.57 -15.82 -22.65
C LEU A 386 -9.46 -15.29 -23.59
N VAL A 387 -8.50 -16.14 -23.94
CA VAL A 387 -7.42 -15.81 -24.88
C VAL A 387 -7.91 -15.74 -26.33
N THR A 388 -8.84 -16.62 -26.71
CA THR A 388 -9.28 -16.74 -28.11
C THR A 388 -10.51 -15.89 -28.45
N ALA A 389 -11.23 -15.37 -27.45
CA ALA A 389 -12.44 -14.57 -27.59
C ALA A 389 -12.14 -13.14 -28.08
N SER A 390 -11.84 -13.01 -29.37
CA SER A 390 -11.53 -11.73 -30.06
C SER A 390 -12.72 -10.80 -30.28
N ASP A 391 -13.94 -11.31 -30.11
CA ASP A 391 -15.18 -10.55 -30.08
C ASP A 391 -15.26 -9.63 -28.86
N LEU A 392 -14.66 -10.04 -27.72
CA LEU A 392 -14.54 -9.20 -26.52
C LEU A 392 -13.79 -7.89 -26.80
N ASP A 393 -12.84 -7.86 -27.74
CA ASP A 393 -12.10 -6.64 -28.07
C ASP A 393 -12.98 -5.52 -28.66
N LYS A 394 -14.16 -5.89 -29.17
CA LYS A 394 -15.10 -4.96 -29.81
C LYS A 394 -16.19 -4.46 -28.86
N LEU A 395 -16.29 -5.06 -27.67
CA LEU A 395 -17.35 -4.76 -26.72
C LEU A 395 -16.86 -3.78 -25.65
N ASP A 396 -17.75 -2.88 -25.26
CA ASP A 396 -17.52 -2.11 -24.05
C ASP A 396 -17.35 -3.07 -22.86
N PHE A 397 -16.44 -2.73 -21.95
CA PHE A 397 -16.05 -3.59 -20.83
C PHE A 397 -15.36 -4.92 -21.21
N GLY A 398 -15.08 -5.20 -22.49
CA GLY A 398 -14.45 -6.46 -22.92
C GLY A 398 -13.05 -6.72 -22.36
N THR A 399 -12.33 -5.66 -21.96
CA THR A 399 -11.05 -5.76 -21.23
C THR A 399 -11.18 -6.46 -19.88
N PHE A 400 -12.40 -6.66 -19.35
CA PHE A 400 -12.64 -7.42 -18.12
C PHE A 400 -12.11 -8.85 -18.19
N ARG A 401 -12.00 -9.43 -19.41
CA ARG A 401 -11.37 -10.74 -19.62
C ARG A 401 -9.97 -10.83 -19.04
N TYR A 402 -9.22 -9.72 -19.00
CA TYR A 402 -7.87 -9.69 -18.44
C TYR A 402 -7.87 -9.83 -16.92
N LEU A 403 -8.86 -9.26 -16.24
CA LEU A 403 -9.05 -9.43 -14.80
C LEU A 403 -9.50 -10.86 -14.49
N THR A 404 -10.49 -11.36 -15.24
CA THR A 404 -10.97 -12.74 -15.10
C THR A 404 -9.83 -13.73 -15.30
N PHE A 405 -9.02 -13.56 -16.35
CA PHE A 405 -7.87 -14.40 -16.62
C PHE A 405 -6.85 -14.35 -15.49
N ASN A 406 -6.50 -13.15 -15.00
CA ASN A 406 -5.55 -13.01 -13.90
C ASN A 406 -6.01 -13.74 -12.63
N ASN A 407 -7.29 -13.57 -12.27
CA ASN A 407 -7.87 -14.21 -11.10
C ASN A 407 -7.95 -15.73 -11.29
N LEU A 408 -8.33 -16.19 -12.48
CA LEU A 408 -8.34 -17.61 -12.82
C LEU A 408 -6.93 -18.23 -12.72
N GLU A 409 -5.91 -17.58 -13.27
CA GLU A 409 -4.52 -18.04 -13.18
C GLU A 409 -4.04 -18.10 -11.72
N THR A 410 -4.29 -17.04 -10.94
CA THR A 410 -3.83 -16.92 -9.55
C THR A 410 -4.54 -17.91 -8.62
N MET A 411 -5.82 -18.20 -8.87
CA MET A 411 -6.64 -19.09 -8.06
C MET A 411 -6.53 -20.56 -8.49
N THR A 412 -5.76 -20.85 -9.55
CA THR A 412 -5.54 -22.21 -10.05
C THR A 412 -4.17 -22.73 -9.64
N LYS A 413 -4.16 -23.79 -8.81
CA LYS A 413 -2.92 -24.33 -8.22
C LYS A 413 -1.94 -24.89 -9.23
N ASP A 414 -2.44 -25.41 -10.35
CA ASP A 414 -1.69 -26.09 -11.40
C ASP A 414 -1.61 -25.26 -12.70
N SER A 415 -1.83 -23.93 -12.62
CA SER A 415 -1.81 -23.07 -13.80
C SER A 415 -0.47 -23.13 -14.53
N GLU A 416 0.65 -23.40 -13.85
CA GLU A 416 1.97 -23.63 -14.42
C GLU A 416 2.00 -24.73 -15.49
N LYS A 417 1.05 -25.67 -15.45
CA LYS A 417 0.94 -26.80 -16.38
C LYS A 417 0.06 -26.53 -17.60
N TRP A 418 -0.68 -25.42 -17.62
CA TRP A 418 -1.49 -25.04 -18.77
C TRP A 418 -0.62 -24.86 -20.02
N ASP A 419 -1.23 -25.03 -21.20
CA ASP A 419 -0.59 -24.72 -22.48
C ASP A 419 0.13 -23.34 -22.43
N PRO A 420 1.46 -23.29 -22.61
CA PRO A 420 2.23 -22.05 -22.51
C PRO A 420 1.76 -20.95 -23.46
N ASN A 421 1.10 -21.30 -24.57
CA ASN A 421 0.54 -20.33 -25.50
C ASN A 421 -0.61 -19.52 -24.91
N ILE A 422 -1.36 -20.08 -23.94
CA ILE A 422 -2.43 -19.37 -23.23
C ILE A 422 -1.84 -18.14 -22.52
N ARG A 423 -0.76 -18.33 -21.77
CA ARG A 423 -0.09 -17.21 -21.07
C ARG A 423 0.53 -16.22 -22.04
N LYS A 424 1.24 -16.72 -23.06
CA LYS A 424 1.94 -15.88 -24.04
C LYS A 424 0.99 -14.95 -24.81
N ALA A 425 -0.27 -15.33 -24.95
CA ALA A 425 -1.27 -14.53 -25.63
C ALA A 425 -1.92 -13.46 -24.72
N MET A 426 -1.65 -13.47 -23.41
CA MET A 426 -2.13 -12.46 -22.47
C MET A 426 -1.05 -11.43 -22.17
N PRO A 427 -1.43 -10.18 -21.86
CA PRO A 427 -0.50 -9.19 -21.32
C PRO A 427 0.17 -9.69 -20.03
N GLU A 428 1.27 -9.06 -19.67
CA GLU A 428 1.92 -9.28 -18.37
C GLU A 428 0.92 -9.08 -17.22
N PRO A 429 1.00 -9.85 -16.13
CA PRO A 429 -0.01 -9.85 -15.07
C PRO A 429 -0.38 -8.47 -14.52
N SER A 430 0.59 -7.58 -14.30
CA SER A 430 0.31 -6.21 -13.83
C SER A 430 -0.34 -5.34 -14.92
N ASP A 431 -0.01 -5.58 -16.19
CA ASP A 431 -0.57 -4.82 -17.30
C ASP A 431 -2.03 -5.20 -17.60
N ARG A 432 -2.45 -6.42 -17.26
CA ARG A 432 -3.87 -6.84 -17.32
C ARG A 432 -4.78 -5.90 -16.54
N PHE A 433 -4.38 -5.54 -15.32
CA PHE A 433 -5.11 -4.57 -14.49
C PHE A 433 -5.05 -3.16 -15.08
N ARG A 434 -3.84 -2.71 -15.45
CA ARG A 434 -3.64 -1.36 -16.02
C ARG A 434 -4.46 -1.14 -17.28
N ILE A 435 -4.50 -2.12 -18.19
CA ILE A 435 -5.30 -2.08 -19.42
C ILE A 435 -6.80 -2.00 -19.09
N HIS A 436 -7.28 -2.82 -18.15
CA HIS A 436 -8.68 -2.78 -17.76
C HIS A 436 -9.06 -1.45 -17.12
N ILE A 437 -8.28 -0.97 -16.14
CA ILE A 437 -8.49 0.30 -15.46
C ILE A 437 -8.42 1.47 -16.45
N ALA A 438 -7.48 1.45 -17.40
CA ALA A 438 -7.40 2.49 -18.43
C ALA A 438 -8.69 2.57 -19.26
N ALA A 439 -9.30 1.41 -19.58
CA ALA A 439 -10.56 1.36 -20.30
C ALA A 439 -11.79 1.66 -19.41
N GLN A 440 -11.74 1.30 -18.13
CA GLN A 440 -12.89 1.29 -17.21
C GLN A 440 -12.50 1.84 -15.83
N PRO A 441 -12.18 3.14 -15.72
CA PRO A 441 -11.62 3.73 -14.50
C PRO A 441 -12.62 3.75 -13.33
N TRP A 442 -13.92 3.58 -13.58
CA TRP A 442 -14.96 3.62 -12.55
C TRP A 442 -15.12 2.31 -11.75
N GLY A 443 -14.43 1.24 -12.14
CA GLY A 443 -14.48 -0.05 -11.44
C GLY A 443 -13.49 -0.10 -10.27
N SER A 444 -13.89 0.36 -9.08
CA SER A 444 -13.00 0.43 -7.90
C SER A 444 -12.42 -0.92 -7.48
N ASN A 445 -13.14 -2.02 -7.73
CA ASN A 445 -12.66 -3.38 -7.50
C ASN A 445 -11.36 -3.69 -8.26
N ALA A 446 -11.21 -3.21 -9.49
CA ALA A 446 -9.99 -3.41 -10.27
C ALA A 446 -8.78 -2.76 -9.59
N TYR A 447 -8.96 -1.58 -8.99
CA TYR A 447 -7.92 -0.93 -8.18
C TYR A 447 -7.65 -1.71 -6.90
N PHE A 448 -8.68 -2.24 -6.24
CA PHE A 448 -8.51 -3.02 -5.02
C PHE A 448 -7.67 -4.28 -5.28
N ASP A 449 -8.04 -5.06 -6.29
CA ASP A 449 -7.34 -6.28 -6.68
C ASP A 449 -5.93 -5.97 -7.18
N PHE A 450 -5.76 -4.91 -7.97
CA PHE A 450 -4.44 -4.50 -8.46
C PHE A 450 -3.54 -4.07 -7.31
N GLY A 451 -4.01 -3.21 -6.40
CA GLY A 451 -3.24 -2.79 -5.24
C GLY A 451 -2.90 -3.96 -4.31
N ASN A 452 -3.81 -4.93 -4.12
CA ASN A 452 -3.50 -6.16 -3.36
C ASN A 452 -2.39 -6.97 -4.01
N ARG A 453 -2.42 -7.09 -5.34
CA ARG A 453 -1.35 -7.77 -6.09
C ARG A 453 -0.01 -7.06 -5.92
N ILE A 454 0.02 -5.75 -6.08
CA ILE A 454 1.22 -4.93 -5.95
C ILE A 454 1.76 -4.97 -4.50
N PHE A 455 0.87 -4.91 -3.50
CA PHE A 455 1.22 -5.06 -2.09
C PHE A 455 1.81 -6.44 -1.77
N GLY A 456 1.21 -7.52 -2.29
CA GLY A 456 1.74 -8.88 -2.18
C GLY A 456 3.08 -9.08 -2.91
N GLY A 457 3.37 -8.21 -3.89
CA GLY A 457 4.67 -8.08 -4.55
C GLY A 457 5.67 -7.19 -3.83
N TYR A 458 5.39 -6.77 -2.59
CA TYR A 458 6.24 -5.96 -1.72
C TYR A 458 6.44 -4.50 -2.17
N ASP A 459 5.63 -3.97 -3.09
CA ASP A 459 5.61 -2.54 -3.43
C ASP A 459 4.44 -1.83 -2.73
N ALA A 460 4.60 -1.56 -1.44
CA ALA A 460 3.55 -0.90 -0.66
C ALA A 460 3.26 0.53 -1.13
N TRP A 461 4.23 1.23 -1.72
CA TRP A 461 4.04 2.60 -2.15
C TRP A 461 3.14 2.69 -3.38
N GLU A 462 3.41 1.89 -4.43
CA GLU A 462 2.53 1.82 -5.61
C GLU A 462 1.15 1.26 -5.22
N ALA A 463 1.08 0.26 -4.33
CA ALA A 463 -0.20 -0.30 -3.87
C ALA A 463 -1.13 0.76 -3.27
N TRP A 464 -0.61 1.62 -2.37
CA TRP A 464 -1.42 2.70 -1.80
C TRP A 464 -1.79 3.76 -2.83
N GLN A 465 -0.91 4.10 -3.78
CA GLN A 465 -1.27 5.02 -4.86
C GLN A 465 -2.46 4.49 -5.68
N ILE A 466 -2.49 3.18 -5.97
CA ILE A 466 -3.59 2.52 -6.67
C ILE A 466 -4.87 2.52 -5.83
N TRP A 467 -4.80 2.11 -4.56
CA TRP A 467 -5.98 2.09 -3.68
C TRP A 467 -6.55 3.49 -3.46
N ASP A 468 -5.70 4.50 -3.23
CA ASP A 468 -6.12 5.89 -3.08
C ASP A 468 -6.82 6.42 -4.33
N MET A 469 -6.30 6.06 -5.51
CA MET A 469 -6.93 6.44 -6.77
C MET A 469 -8.32 5.81 -6.90
N GLY A 470 -8.47 4.52 -6.58
CA GLY A 470 -9.79 3.89 -6.57
C GLY A 470 -10.75 4.51 -5.55
N ARG A 471 -10.26 4.92 -4.36
CA ARG A 471 -11.03 5.67 -3.34
C ARG A 471 -11.40 7.09 -3.78
N ALA A 472 -10.68 7.68 -4.74
CA ALA A 472 -10.99 9.00 -5.28
C ALA A 472 -12.09 8.94 -6.34
N ILE A 473 -12.11 7.85 -7.11
CA ILE A 473 -13.02 7.68 -8.25
C ILE A 473 -14.37 7.14 -7.81
N ASP A 474 -14.40 6.29 -6.78
CA ASP A 474 -15.64 5.67 -6.29
C ASP A 474 -16.17 6.38 -5.05
N PRO A 475 -17.30 7.12 -5.15
CA PRO A 475 -17.90 7.78 -4.00
C PRO A 475 -18.44 6.78 -2.96
N ASP A 476 -18.69 5.52 -3.35
CA ASP A 476 -19.17 4.45 -2.49
C ASP A 476 -18.01 3.60 -1.93
N ALA A 477 -16.76 4.03 -2.11
CA ALA A 477 -15.57 3.25 -1.78
C ALA A 477 -15.52 2.79 -0.31
N ALA A 478 -16.09 3.57 0.62
CA ALA A 478 -16.13 3.22 2.03
C ALA A 478 -16.99 1.96 2.31
N ASP A 479 -18.06 1.78 1.54
CA ASP A 479 -18.99 0.65 1.66
C ASP A 479 -18.64 -0.50 0.69
N ALA A 480 -17.71 -0.27 -0.23
CA ALA A 480 -17.18 -1.26 -1.16
C ALA A 480 -15.98 -2.04 -0.58
N LEU A 481 -15.30 -2.84 -1.41
CA LEU A 481 -14.06 -3.53 -1.03
C LEU A 481 -12.97 -2.59 -0.50
N MET A 482 -12.93 -1.34 -0.96
CA MET A 482 -11.97 -0.33 -0.51
C MET A 482 -12.11 0.04 0.97
N GLY A 483 -13.27 -0.16 1.59
CA GLY A 483 -13.45 0.00 3.04
C GLY A 483 -12.51 -0.90 3.86
N ARG A 484 -12.08 -2.04 3.29
CA ARG A 484 -11.08 -2.93 3.91
C ARG A 484 -9.71 -2.29 4.04
N ILE A 485 -9.33 -1.40 3.12
CA ILE A 485 -8.07 -0.65 3.20
C ILE A 485 -8.13 0.34 4.36
N THR A 486 -9.25 1.04 4.57
CA THR A 486 -9.43 1.91 5.74
C THR A 486 -9.39 1.14 7.05
N ALA A 487 -9.99 -0.05 7.11
CA ALA A 487 -9.88 -0.93 8.28
C ALA A 487 -8.42 -1.38 8.53
N PHE A 488 -7.68 -1.69 7.46
CA PHE A 488 -6.27 -2.04 7.53
C PHE A 488 -5.42 -0.87 8.05
N GLU A 489 -5.63 0.34 7.55
CA GLU A 489 -4.97 1.57 7.99
C GLU A 489 -5.22 1.85 9.48
N ALA A 490 -6.46 1.70 9.95
CA ALA A 490 -6.81 1.83 11.36
C ALA A 490 -6.08 0.79 12.23
N ASN A 491 -5.98 -0.45 11.74
CA ASN A 491 -5.24 -1.51 12.42
C ASN A 491 -3.73 -1.23 12.45
N LEU A 492 -3.15 -0.67 11.37
CA LEU A 492 -1.74 -0.26 11.35
C LEU A 492 -1.44 0.79 12.41
N ARG A 493 -2.30 1.81 12.57
CA ARG A 493 -2.13 2.82 13.63
C ARG A 493 -2.13 2.22 15.02
N LYS A 494 -2.98 1.23 15.26
CA LYS A 494 -3.05 0.51 16.54
C LYS A 494 -1.81 -0.36 16.78
N GLN A 495 -1.33 -1.05 15.74
CA GLN A 495 -0.23 -2.00 15.85
C GLN A 495 1.15 -1.32 15.86
N GLN A 496 1.26 -0.12 15.26
CA GLN A 496 2.52 0.62 15.13
C GLN A 496 2.35 2.09 15.54
N PRO A 497 1.98 2.37 16.80
CA PRO A 497 1.75 3.74 17.27
C PRO A 497 3.00 4.62 17.14
N ASP A 498 4.19 4.04 17.24
CA ASP A 498 5.46 4.77 17.05
C ASP A 498 5.61 5.36 15.65
N SER A 499 4.85 4.90 14.66
CA SER A 499 4.92 5.37 13.27
C SER A 499 3.95 6.51 12.95
N PHE A 500 3.03 6.88 13.87
CA PHE A 500 1.91 7.81 13.62
C PHE A 500 1.78 8.93 14.67
#